data_AF-K0PZ82-F1
#
_entry.id   AF-K0PZ82-F1
#
_cell.length_a   1.000
_cell.length_b   1.000
_cell.length_c   1.000
_cell.angle_alpha   90.00
_cell.angle_beta   90.00
_cell.angle_gamma   90.00
#
_symmetry.space_group_name_H-M   'P 1'
#
loop_
_entity.id
_entity.type
_entity.pdbx_description
1 polymer ?
#
loop_
_entity_poly.entity_id
_entity_poly.type
_entity_poly.pdbx_seq_one_letter_code
_entity_poly.pdbx_strand_id
1 'polypeptide(L)'
;MSDTISAQWMMREAFPRDYHGGYKAAVYAAYRFISPRVKKKFTPRRAAAIWNGEARRIDMEEAAALEAALIEEHHNETKRLRARLAALDEKIAAFTQGQAG
;
A
#
# COMPACT_ATOMS: atom_id res chain seq x y z
N MET A 1 -19.66 7.76 -5.05
CA MET A 1 -18.85 6.86 -4.22
C MET A 1 -18.63 7.56 -2.89
N SER A 2 -18.83 6.90 -1.74
CA SER A 2 -18.64 7.56 -0.44
C SER A 2 -17.14 7.75 -0.16
N ASP A 3 -16.75 8.90 0.40
CA ASP A 3 -15.37 9.21 0.81
C ASP A 3 -14.79 8.12 1.73
N THR A 4 -15.63 7.50 2.56
CA THR A 4 -15.26 6.40 3.45
C THR A 4 -14.89 5.13 2.70
N ILE A 5 -15.58 4.82 1.61
CA ILE A 5 -15.28 3.66 0.75
C ILE A 5 -14.00 3.96 -0.03
N SER A 6 -13.87 5.16 -0.58
CA SER A 6 -12.64 5.55 -1.29
C SER A 6 -11.41 5.43 -0.38
N ALA A 7 -11.47 6.00 0.82
CA ALA A 7 -10.37 5.92 1.80
C ALA A 7 -10.06 4.48 2.23
N GLN A 8 -11.08 3.62 2.36
CA GLN A 8 -10.87 2.19 2.66
C GLN A 8 -10.05 1.52 1.55
N TRP A 9 -10.41 1.75 0.29
CA TRP A 9 -9.72 1.17 -0.85
C TRP A 9 -8.29 1.70 -0.95
N MET A 10 -8.12 3.03 -0.87
CA MET A 10 -6.80 3.68 -0.86
C MET A 10 -5.92 3.11 0.25
N MET A 11 -6.45 2.91 1.46
CA MET A 11 -5.67 2.37 2.57
C MET A 11 -5.25 0.91 2.34
N ARG A 12 -6.10 0.09 1.74
CA ARG A 12 -5.77 -1.31 1.44
C ARG A 12 -4.75 -1.43 0.31
N GLU A 13 -4.82 -0.51 -0.64
CA GLU A 13 -3.91 -0.45 -1.79
C GLU A 13 -2.55 0.15 -1.40
N ALA A 14 -2.52 1.16 -0.54
CA ALA A 14 -1.28 1.75 -0.01
C ALA A 14 -0.55 0.83 0.98
N PHE A 15 -1.28 -0.05 1.66
CA PHE A 15 -0.70 -0.98 2.65
C PHE A 15 -1.15 -2.42 2.37
N PRO A 16 -0.75 -3.00 1.23
CA PRO A 16 -1.19 -4.33 0.80
C PRO A 16 -0.81 -5.43 1.81
N ARG A 17 -1.78 -6.30 2.13
CA ARG A 17 -1.61 -7.34 3.16
C ARG A 17 -0.46 -8.29 2.88
N ASP A 18 -0.25 -8.61 1.61
CA ASP A 18 0.72 -9.61 1.17
C ASP A 18 2.15 -9.14 1.42
N TYR A 19 2.42 -7.84 1.26
CA TYR A 19 3.75 -7.26 1.52
C TYR A 19 3.99 -6.93 3.00
N HIS A 20 2.93 -6.74 3.78
CA HIS A 20 3.06 -6.41 5.21
C HIS A 20 2.97 -7.62 6.16
N GLY A 21 2.72 -8.84 5.66
CA GLY A 21 2.62 -10.03 6.52
C GLY A 21 1.28 -10.16 7.24
N GLY A 22 0.21 -9.60 6.66
CA GLY A 22 -1.17 -9.79 7.13
C GLY A 22 -1.86 -8.53 7.67
N TYR A 23 -3.10 -8.71 8.13
CA TYR A 23 -4.01 -7.60 8.49
C TYR A 23 -3.44 -6.70 9.59
N LYS A 24 -3.04 -7.27 10.74
CA LYS A 24 -2.58 -6.50 11.89
C LYS A 24 -1.35 -5.66 11.56
N ALA A 25 -0.43 -6.25 10.80
CA ALA A 25 0.80 -5.58 10.37
C ALA A 25 0.52 -4.46 9.36
N ALA A 26 -0.36 -4.69 8.37
CA ALA A 26 -0.78 -3.66 7.42
C ALA A 26 -1.46 -2.46 8.12
N VAL A 27 -2.41 -2.72 9.03
CA VAL A 27 -3.08 -1.67 9.81
C VAL A 27 -2.09 -0.91 10.68
N TYR A 28 -1.13 -1.60 11.29
CA TYR A 28 -0.11 -0.94 12.11
C TYR A 28 0.88 -0.12 11.26
N ALA A 29 1.25 -0.61 10.08
CA ALA A 29 2.06 0.15 9.11
C ALA A 29 1.36 1.44 8.69
N ALA A 30 0.07 1.34 8.35
CA ALA A 30 -0.74 2.51 8.01
C ALA A 30 -0.85 3.49 9.18
N TYR A 31 -1.06 3.00 10.41
CA TYR A 31 -1.01 3.83 11.61
C TYR A 31 0.32 4.58 11.75
N ARG A 32 1.46 3.88 11.65
CA ARG A 32 2.78 4.51 11.77
C ARG A 32 3.04 5.54 10.67
N PHE A 33 2.50 5.33 9.48
CA PHE A 33 2.65 6.25 8.38
C PHE A 33 1.79 7.52 8.55
N ILE A 34 0.51 7.35 8.87
CA ILE A 34 -0.46 8.44 8.92
C ILE A 34 -0.32 9.27 10.20
N SER A 35 -0.04 8.64 11.34
CA SER A 35 0.01 9.32 12.64
C SER A 35 0.92 10.55 12.70
N PRO A 36 2.15 10.57 12.14
CA PRO A 36 2.99 11.76 12.15
C PRO A 36 2.59 12.80 11.09
N ARG A 37 1.67 12.47 10.16
CA ARG A 37 1.27 13.33 9.03
C ARG A 37 -0.04 14.07 9.25
N VAL A 38 -0.73 13.77 10.35
CA VAL A 38 -1.98 14.44 10.74
C VAL A 38 -1.79 15.15 12.07
N LYS A 39 -2.48 16.28 12.28
CA LYS A 39 -2.36 17.07 13.51
C LYS A 39 -3.12 16.44 14.66
N LYS A 40 -4.24 15.79 14.35
CA LYS A 40 -5.09 15.13 15.34
C LYS A 40 -4.45 13.85 15.88
N LYS A 41 -4.93 13.39 17.04
CA LYS A 41 -4.56 12.08 17.57
C LYS A 41 -5.07 10.96 16.68
N PHE A 42 -4.20 10.41 15.84
CA PHE A 42 -4.45 9.19 15.08
C PHE A 42 -4.09 7.97 15.93
N THR A 43 -4.91 6.91 15.90
CA THR A 43 -4.69 5.71 16.72
C THR A 43 -4.74 4.45 15.86
N PRO A 44 -4.14 3.33 16.32
CA PRO A 44 -4.27 2.05 15.61
C PRO A 44 -5.73 1.62 15.41
N ARG A 45 -6.61 1.92 16.38
CA ARG A 45 -8.05 1.67 16.26
C ARG A 45 -8.69 2.49 15.14
N ARG A 46 -8.27 3.75 14.97
CA ARG A 46 -8.74 4.61 13.87
C ARG A 46 -8.29 4.06 12.52
N ALA A 47 -7.04 3.63 12.41
CA ALA A 47 -6.53 2.96 11.21
C ALA A 47 -7.36 1.69 10.90
N ALA A 48 -7.59 0.83 11.89
CA ALA A 48 -8.42 -0.36 11.73
C ALA A 48 -9.85 -0.04 11.24
N ALA A 49 -10.47 1.01 11.81
CA ALA A 49 -11.81 1.43 11.40
C ALA A 49 -11.86 1.90 9.94
N ILE A 50 -10.84 2.64 9.47
CA ILE A 50 -10.76 3.04 8.05
C ILE A 50 -10.56 1.80 7.17
N TRP A 51 -9.64 0.92 7.54
CA TRP A 51 -9.38 -0.32 6.81
C TRP A 51 -10.62 -1.22 6.66
N ASN A 52 -11.40 -1.34 7.73
CA ASN A 52 -12.60 -2.17 7.76
C ASN A 52 -13.80 -1.49 7.08
N GLY A 53 -13.72 -0.19 6.79
CA GLY A 53 -14.85 0.60 6.28
C GLY A 53 -15.86 0.97 7.37
N GLU A 54 -15.48 0.87 8.63
CA GLU A 54 -16.30 1.20 9.81
C GLU A 54 -16.20 2.69 10.19
N ALA A 55 -15.28 3.43 9.57
CA ALA A 55 -15.13 4.86 9.80
C ALA A 55 -16.34 5.64 9.27
N ARG A 56 -17.04 6.37 10.15
CA ARG A 56 -18.21 7.20 9.77
C ARG A 56 -17.88 8.41 8.91
N ARG A 57 -16.67 8.97 9.06
CA ARG A 57 -16.16 10.12 8.31
C ARG A 57 -14.67 9.95 8.10
N ILE A 58 -14.12 10.59 7.08
CA ILE A 58 -12.69 10.73 6.83
C ILE A 58 -12.40 12.23 6.82
N ASP A 59 -11.50 12.67 7.68
CA ASP A 59 -11.14 14.08 7.72
C ASP A 59 -10.12 14.38 6.60
N MET A 60 -10.08 15.63 6.13
CA MET A 60 -9.23 16.02 4.99
C MET A 60 -7.73 15.69 5.21
N GLU A 61 -7.22 15.85 6.42
CA GLU A 61 -5.84 15.48 6.76
C GLU A 61 -5.59 13.96 6.60
N GLU A 62 -6.56 13.12 6.93
CA GLU A 62 -6.44 11.66 6.75
C GLU A 62 -6.47 11.29 5.27
N ALA A 63 -7.35 11.93 4.49
CA ALA A 63 -7.42 11.71 3.05
C ALA A 63 -6.10 12.07 2.36
N ALA A 64 -5.55 13.25 2.66
CA ALA A 64 -4.25 13.69 2.12
C ALA A 64 -3.10 12.75 2.53
N ALA A 65 -3.08 12.28 3.79
CA ALA A 65 -2.07 11.33 4.25
C ALA A 65 -2.21 9.95 3.57
N LEU A 66 -3.43 9.50 3.27
CA LEU A 66 -3.69 8.27 2.52
C LEU A 66 -3.26 8.38 1.06
N GLU A 67 -3.55 9.51 0.41
CA GLU A 67 -3.10 9.78 -0.96
C GLU A 67 -1.57 9.76 -1.06
N ALA A 68 -0.88 10.42 -0.11
CA ALA A 68 0.58 10.37 -0.04
C ALA A 68 1.11 8.94 0.15
N ALA A 69 0.46 8.14 0.99
CA ALA A 69 0.82 6.73 1.19
C ALA A 69 0.65 5.91 -0.09
N LEU A 70 -0.44 6.14 -0.82
CA LEU A 70 -0.75 5.43 -2.06
C LEU A 70 0.29 5.73 -3.14
N ILE A 71 0.68 7.00 -3.29
CA ILE A 71 1.72 7.42 -4.23
C ILE A 71 3.06 6.77 -3.87
N GLU A 72 3.44 6.76 -2.59
CA GLU A 72 4.67 6.10 -2.14
C GLU A 72 4.66 4.59 -2.47
N GLU A 73 3.52 3.94 -2.26
CA GLU A 73 3.38 2.52 -2.58
C GLU A 73 3.38 2.25 -4.09
N HIS A 74 2.81 3.13 -4.92
CA HIS A 74 2.94 3.03 -6.38
C HIS A 74 4.40 3.13 -6.85
N HIS A 75 5.20 3.99 -6.21
CA HIS A 75 6.64 4.04 -6.47
C HIS A 75 7.34 2.74 -6.06
N ASN A 76 6.98 2.16 -4.91
CA ASN A 76 7.53 0.87 -4.46
C ASN A 76 7.13 -0.28 -5.39
N GLU A 77 5.87 -0.33 -5.78
CA GLU A 77 5.34 -1.35 -6.69
C GLU A 77 6.01 -1.26 -8.06
N THR A 78 6.19 -0.04 -8.58
CA THR A 78 6.94 0.16 -9.84
C THR A 78 8.36 -0.40 -9.74
N LYS A 79 9.06 -0.20 -8.61
CA LYS A 79 10.40 -0.78 -8.39
C LYS A 79 10.36 -2.30 -8.35
N ARG A 80 9.41 -2.90 -7.62
CA ARG A 80 9.23 -4.36 -7.53
C ARG A 80 8.93 -4.99 -8.88
N LEU A 81 8.03 -4.38 -9.65
CA LEU A 81 7.66 -4.84 -10.99
C LEU A 81 8.85 -4.78 -11.96
N ARG A 82 9.62 -3.68 -11.94
CA ARG A 82 10.83 -3.56 -12.78
C ARG A 82 11.88 -4.61 -12.43
N ALA A 83 12.13 -4.83 -11.13
CA ALA A 83 13.05 -5.88 -10.70
C ALA A 83 12.57 -7.27 -11.12
N ARG A 84 11.25 -7.52 -11.04
CA ARG A 84 10.67 -8.79 -11.48
C ARG A 84 10.79 -9.00 -12.99
N LEU A 85 10.56 -7.96 -13.79
CA LEU A 85 10.74 -8.01 -15.25
C LEU A 85 12.19 -8.34 -15.60
N ALA A 86 13.15 -7.62 -15.02
CA ALA A 86 14.58 -7.89 -15.25
C ALA A 86 14.96 -9.35 -14.94
N ALA A 87 14.50 -9.88 -13.79
CA ALA A 87 14.76 -11.26 -13.42
C ALA A 87 14.07 -12.30 -14.33
N LEU A 88 12.96 -11.94 -14.99
CA LEU A 88 12.30 -12.81 -15.98
C LEU A 88 13.05 -12.76 -17.31
N ASP A 89 13.48 -11.58 -17.75
CA ASP A 89 14.26 -11.40 -18.98
C ASP A 89 15.59 -12.18 -18.90
N GLU A 90 16.28 -12.16 -17.76
CA GLU A 90 17.49 -12.96 -17.51
C GLU A 90 17.24 -14.46 -17.67
N LYS A 91 16.11 -14.97 -17.15
CA LYS A 91 15.76 -16.40 -17.27
C LYS A 91 15.44 -16.79 -18.71
N ILE A 92 14.74 -15.93 -19.44
CA ILE A 92 14.43 -16.16 -20.85
C ILE A 92 15.73 -16.17 -21.65
N ALA A 93 16.62 -15.20 -21.43
CA ALA A 93 17.91 -15.13 -22.12
C ALA A 93 18.80 -16.36 -21.83
N ALA A 94 18.85 -16.82 -20.57
CA ALA A 94 19.60 -18.02 -20.21
C ALA A 94 19.04 -19.27 -20.91
N PHE A 95 17.72 -19.39 -21.00
CA PHE A 95 17.07 -20.50 -21.69
C PHE A 95 17.34 -20.50 -23.21
N THR A 96 17.23 -19.34 -23.86
CA THR A 96 17.46 -19.24 -25.32
C THR A 96 18.91 -19.50 -25.70
N GLN A 97 19.88 -19.04 -24.90
CA GLN A 97 21.30 -19.35 -25.09
C GLN A 97 21.57 -20.86 -25.00
N GLY A 98 20.92 -21.55 -24.06
CA GLY A 98 21.05 -23.00 -23.90
C GLY A 98 20.44 -23.84 -25.04
N GLN A 99 19.57 -23.27 -25.88
CA GLN A 99 19.01 -23.96 -27.06
C GLN A 99 19.83 -23.76 -28.35
N ALA A 100 20.75 -22.78 -28.36
CA ALA A 100 21.53 -22.43 -29.54
C ALA A 100 22.90 -23.13 -29.63
N GLY A 101 23.28 -23.94 -28.62
CA GLY A 101 24.48 -24.77 -28.58
C GLY A 101 24.13 -26.25 -28.51
#